data_AF-A0A7C5M1Z8-F1
#
_entry.id   AF-A0A7C5M1Z8-F1
#
_cell.length_a   1.000
_cell.length_b   1.000
_cell.length_c   1.000
_cell.angle_alpha   90.00
_cell.angle_beta   90.00
_cell.angle_gamma   90.00
#
_symmetry.space_group_name_H-M   'P 1'
#
loop_
_entity.id
_entity.type
_entity.pdbx_description
1 polymer ?
#
loop_
_entity_poly.entity_id
_entity_poly.type
_entity_poly.pdbx_seq_one_letter_code
_entity_poly.pdbx_strand_id
1 'polypeptide(L)'
;MIWLIMGLFVLAGLMFVAAPLYTKNQKADSFDIAHQREVTDYKTQIQDIERMLSQTDQGSEALEAEKIKLERQVLRAVDIHNRNNTPLSPVWLASFFVVFGFGALGLYSMLGSPELTQAGVLQKPSLSVSTSEGTSPQGGNDLTLPQLVERLEARLQESPDRPEGWMLYARSLMTLKRYDEAIKAYKTVLKLTDNRPEVAEELDSAKSFIARQKARGAALPPSSGQPGPNADDIKRAEAMSNAERQDMIKSM
;
A
#
# COMPACT_ATOMS: atom_id res chain seq x y z
N MET A 1 -7.98 16.77 -20.85
CA MET A 1 -7.93 15.94 -22.08
C MET A 1 -7.49 14.50 -21.83
N ILE A 2 -6.39 14.24 -21.12
CA ILE A 2 -5.85 12.87 -20.96
C ILE A 2 -6.82 11.88 -20.29
N TRP A 3 -7.61 12.35 -19.33
CA TRP A 3 -8.63 11.56 -18.64
C TRP A 3 -9.72 11.00 -19.57
N LEU A 4 -10.08 11.76 -20.62
CA LEU A 4 -11.07 11.33 -21.60
C LEU A 4 -10.54 10.18 -22.48
N ILE A 5 -9.26 10.27 -22.86
CA ILE A 5 -8.57 9.23 -23.65
C ILE A 5 -8.40 7.96 -22.82
N MET A 6 -8.07 8.10 -21.54
CA MET A 6 -7.90 6.98 -20.62
C MET A 6 -9.23 6.26 -20.36
N GLY A 7 -10.32 7.01 -20.15
CA GLY A 7 -11.67 6.45 -20.03
C GLY A 7 -12.14 5.71 -21.29
N LEU A 8 -11.83 6.26 -22.48
CA LEU A 8 -12.12 5.60 -23.76
C LEU A 8 -11.39 4.26 -23.90
N PHE A 9 -10.10 4.22 -23.53
CA PHE A 9 -9.29 2.99 -23.59
C PHE A 9 -9.77 1.91 -22.62
N VAL A 10 -10.22 2.31 -21.42
CA VAL A 10 -10.83 1.40 -20.44
C VAL A 10 -12.12 0.80 -20.99
N LEU A 11 -12.97 1.62 -21.61
CA LEU A 11 -14.23 1.18 -22.19
C LEU A 11 -14.00 0.23 -23.38
N ALA A 12 -13.01 0.53 -24.23
CA ALA A 12 -12.59 -0.35 -25.30
C ALA A 12 -12.02 -1.68 -24.79
N GLY A 13 -11.20 -1.65 -23.72
CA GLY A 13 -10.66 -2.86 -23.08
C GLY A 13 -11.76 -3.72 -22.47
N LEU A 14 -12.74 -3.10 -21.80
CA LEU A 14 -13.92 -3.78 -21.29
C LEU A 14 -14.73 -4.45 -22.40
N MET A 15 -14.93 -3.76 -23.52
CA MET A 15 -15.65 -4.31 -24.66
C MET A 15 -14.89 -5.47 -25.32
N PHE A 16 -13.55 -5.38 -25.39
CA PHE A 16 -12.69 -6.45 -25.92
C PHE A 16 -12.67 -7.69 -25.03
N VAL A 17 -12.72 -7.54 -23.70
CA VAL A 17 -12.82 -8.66 -22.75
C VAL A 17 -14.24 -9.22 -22.68
N ALA A 18 -15.26 -8.38 -22.83
CA ALA A 18 -16.65 -8.80 -22.86
C ALA A 18 -17.01 -9.56 -24.16
N ALA A 19 -16.35 -9.26 -25.28
CA ALA A 19 -16.59 -9.92 -26.57
C ALA A 19 -16.37 -11.45 -26.55
N PRO A 20 -15.23 -12.01 -26.10
CA PRO A 20 -15.03 -13.46 -25.98
C PRO A 20 -15.87 -14.09 -24.86
N LEU A 21 -16.48 -13.26 -24.01
CA LEU A 21 -17.38 -13.67 -22.94
C LEU A 21 -18.82 -13.80 -23.43
N TYR A 22 -19.21 -12.98 -24.40
CA TYR A 22 -20.50 -13.04 -25.08
C TYR A 22 -20.53 -14.05 -26.23
N THR A 23 -19.36 -14.51 -26.70
CA THR A 23 -19.31 -15.66 -27.59
C THR A 23 -19.76 -16.89 -26.84
N LYS A 24 -21.04 -17.23 -27.04
CA LYS A 24 -21.71 -18.44 -26.56
C LYS A 24 -20.77 -19.63 -26.71
N ASN A 25 -20.45 -20.31 -25.61
CA ASN A 25 -19.49 -21.40 -25.58
C ASN A 25 -20.09 -22.62 -26.28
N GLN A 26 -20.00 -22.67 -27.62
CA GLN A 26 -20.64 -23.68 -28.47
C GLN A 26 -20.26 -25.12 -28.07
N LYS A 27 -19.10 -25.31 -27.43
CA LYS A 27 -18.65 -26.61 -26.94
C LYS A 27 -19.48 -27.12 -25.76
N ALA A 28 -19.87 -26.26 -24.82
CA ALA A 28 -20.70 -26.63 -23.68
C ALA A 28 -22.15 -26.95 -24.12
N ASP A 29 -22.73 -26.07 -24.96
CA ASP A 29 -24.05 -26.31 -25.55
C ASP A 29 -24.07 -27.60 -26.41
N SER A 30 -23.01 -27.87 -27.18
CA SER A 30 -22.95 -29.08 -28.01
C SER A 30 -22.85 -30.38 -27.20
N PHE A 31 -22.17 -30.34 -26.04
CA PHE A 31 -22.01 -31.50 -25.16
C PHE A 31 -23.33 -31.84 -24.46
N ASP A 32 -24.04 -30.82 -23.93
CA ASP A 32 -25.35 -31.00 -23.31
C ASP A 32 -26.41 -31.49 -24.31
N ILE A 33 -26.45 -30.94 -25.53
CA ILE A 33 -27.40 -31.37 -26.56
C ILE A 33 -27.12 -32.82 -27.00
N ALA A 34 -25.85 -33.24 -27.12
CA ALA A 34 -25.48 -34.61 -27.44
C ALA A 34 -25.89 -35.58 -26.32
N HIS A 35 -25.61 -35.23 -25.06
CA HIS A 35 -25.97 -36.06 -23.90
C HIS A 35 -27.49 -36.19 -23.72
N GLN A 36 -28.24 -35.12 -23.99
CA GLN A 36 -29.70 -35.14 -23.91
C GLN A 36 -30.34 -36.06 -24.97
N ARG A 37 -29.73 -36.17 -26.16
CA ARG A 37 -30.14 -37.15 -27.18
C ARG A 37 -29.89 -38.58 -26.72
N GLU A 38 -28.69 -38.88 -26.21
CA GLU A 38 -28.35 -40.24 -25.73
C GLU A 38 -29.29 -40.73 -24.62
N VAL A 39 -29.65 -39.88 -23.66
CA VAL A 39 -30.61 -40.24 -22.59
C VAL A 39 -32.01 -40.51 -23.15
N THR A 40 -32.42 -39.81 -24.19
CA THR A 40 -33.72 -40.02 -24.85
C THR A 40 -33.75 -41.33 -25.62
N ASP A 41 -32.63 -41.69 -26.24
CA ASP A 41 -32.46 -42.98 -26.93
C ASP A 41 -32.51 -44.15 -25.93
N TYR A 42 -31.84 -44.03 -24.78
CA TYR A 42 -31.90 -45.05 -23.72
C TYR A 42 -33.30 -45.24 -23.13
N LYS A 43 -34.07 -44.16 -22.96
CA LYS A 43 -35.48 -44.24 -22.53
C LYS A 43 -36.32 -45.05 -23.52
N THR A 44 -36.07 -44.86 -24.81
CA THR A 44 -36.76 -45.59 -25.88
C THR A 44 -36.41 -47.08 -25.84
N GLN A 45 -35.12 -47.43 -25.65
CA GLN A 45 -34.68 -48.82 -25.50
C GLN A 45 -35.32 -49.53 -24.29
N ILE A 46 -35.43 -48.86 -23.14
CA ILE A 46 -36.08 -49.44 -21.95
C ILE A 46 -37.56 -49.73 -22.24
N GLN A 47 -38.25 -48.83 -22.95
CA GLN A 47 -39.66 -49.00 -23.29
C GLN A 47 -39.89 -50.16 -24.27
N ASP A 48 -38.95 -50.40 -25.18
CA ASP A 48 -39.02 -51.54 -26.10
C ASP A 48 -38.74 -52.87 -25.38
N ILE A 49 -37.78 -52.91 -24.46
CA ILE A 49 -37.54 -54.09 -23.60
C ILE A 49 -38.78 -54.39 -22.73
N GLU A 50 -39.45 -53.37 -22.21
CA GLU A 50 -40.68 -53.51 -21.43
C GLU A 50 -41.84 -54.09 -22.26
N ARG A 51 -41.97 -53.67 -23.54
CA ARG A 51 -42.92 -54.29 -24.47
C ARG A 51 -42.58 -55.76 -24.73
N MET A 52 -41.31 -56.09 -24.93
CA MET A 52 -40.87 -57.48 -25.15
C MET A 52 -41.11 -58.38 -23.93
N LEU A 53 -40.87 -57.86 -22.72
CA LEU A 53 -41.21 -58.52 -21.45
C LEU A 53 -42.72 -58.75 -21.32
N SER A 54 -43.55 -57.77 -21.71
CA SER A 54 -45.02 -57.91 -21.63
C SER A 54 -45.62 -58.89 -22.65
N GLN A 55 -44.90 -59.20 -23.73
CA GLN A 55 -45.32 -60.15 -24.77
C GLN A 55 -44.76 -61.56 -24.57
N THR A 56 -43.72 -61.71 -23.74
CA THR A 56 -43.05 -62.99 -23.49
C THR A 56 -43.42 -63.50 -22.09
N ASP A 57 -44.31 -64.50 -22.02
CA ASP A 57 -44.86 -65.07 -20.77
C ASP A 57 -43.80 -65.79 -19.89
N GLN A 58 -42.63 -66.08 -20.47
CA GLN A 58 -41.43 -66.47 -19.73
C GLN A 58 -40.45 -65.30 -19.72
N GLY A 59 -40.63 -64.39 -18.77
CA GLY A 59 -39.68 -63.32 -18.50
C GLY A 59 -38.29 -63.91 -18.33
N SER A 60 -37.49 -63.86 -19.40
CA SER A 60 -36.12 -64.32 -19.31
C SER A 60 -35.41 -63.38 -18.34
N GLU A 61 -34.93 -63.93 -17.23
CA GLU A 61 -34.18 -63.23 -16.19
C GLU A 61 -33.04 -62.38 -16.79
N ALA A 62 -32.56 -62.77 -17.98
CA ALA A 62 -31.64 -62.02 -18.83
C ALA A 62 -32.15 -60.63 -19.26
N LEU A 63 -33.40 -60.51 -19.73
CA LEU A 63 -33.99 -59.24 -20.17
C LEU A 63 -34.23 -58.28 -18.99
N GLU A 64 -34.66 -58.81 -17.85
CA GLU A 64 -34.81 -58.01 -16.63
C GLU A 64 -33.46 -57.52 -16.11
N ALA A 65 -32.43 -58.37 -16.14
CA ALA A 65 -31.07 -58.01 -15.77
C ALA A 65 -30.48 -56.94 -16.72
N GLU A 66 -30.84 -56.96 -18.01
CA GLU A 66 -30.44 -55.96 -18.99
C GLU A 66 -31.15 -54.61 -18.75
N LYS A 67 -32.46 -54.62 -18.46
CA LYS A 67 -33.23 -53.43 -18.07
C LYS A 67 -32.64 -52.74 -16.84
N ILE A 68 -32.33 -53.50 -15.79
CA ILE A 68 -31.75 -52.96 -14.55
C ILE A 68 -30.38 -52.30 -14.81
N LYS A 69 -29.57 -52.86 -15.71
CA LYS A 69 -28.28 -52.26 -16.09
C LYS A 69 -28.48 -50.93 -16.82
N LEU A 70 -29.41 -50.87 -17.78
CA LEU A 70 -29.72 -49.64 -18.51
C LEU A 70 -30.28 -48.55 -17.58
N GLU A 71 -31.21 -48.88 -16.68
CA GLU A 71 -31.78 -47.93 -15.72
C GLU A 71 -30.71 -47.32 -14.81
N ARG A 72 -29.76 -48.14 -14.30
CA ARG A 72 -28.64 -47.63 -13.50
C ARG A 72 -27.67 -46.76 -14.31
N GLN A 73 -27.55 -47.00 -15.61
CA GLN A 73 -26.71 -46.20 -16.49
C GLN A 73 -27.35 -44.85 -16.80
N VAL A 74 -28.67 -44.84 -17.04
CA VAL A 74 -29.47 -43.61 -17.21
C VAL A 74 -29.42 -42.76 -15.94
N LEU A 75 -29.61 -43.36 -14.76
CA LEU A 75 -29.54 -42.64 -13.48
C LEU A 75 -28.18 -41.98 -13.26
N ARG A 76 -27.08 -42.67 -13.59
CA ARG A 76 -25.73 -42.08 -13.52
C ARG A 76 -25.51 -40.97 -14.54
N ALA A 77 -26.02 -41.11 -15.76
CA ALA A 77 -25.92 -40.07 -16.78
C ALA A 77 -26.72 -38.80 -16.38
N VAL A 78 -27.88 -38.97 -15.74
CA VAL A 78 -28.71 -37.86 -15.24
C VAL A 78 -28.10 -37.20 -14.00
N ASP A 79 -27.49 -37.95 -13.09
CA ASP A 79 -26.88 -37.41 -11.87
C ASP A 79 -25.67 -36.51 -12.18
N ILE A 80 -24.87 -36.87 -13.20
CA ILE A 80 -23.76 -36.02 -13.69
C ILE A 80 -24.28 -34.68 -14.25
N HIS A 81 -25.47 -34.66 -14.87
CA HIS A 81 -26.06 -33.43 -15.38
C HIS A 81 -26.56 -32.51 -14.24
N ASN A 82 -27.20 -33.05 -13.20
CA ASN A 82 -27.71 -32.25 -12.09
C ASN A 82 -26.61 -31.69 -11.17
N ARG A 83 -25.44 -32.33 -11.15
CA ARG A 83 -24.27 -31.87 -10.37
C ARG A 83 -23.61 -30.62 -10.97
N ASN A 84 -24.01 -30.22 -12.17
CA ASN A 84 -23.47 -29.08 -12.91
C ASN A 84 -24.33 -27.81 -12.80
N ASN A 85 -25.26 -27.74 -11.83
CA ASN A 85 -26.03 -26.53 -11.53
C ASN A 85 -25.12 -25.42 -10.96
N THR A 86 -24.45 -24.74 -11.89
CA THR A 86 -23.85 -23.40 -11.88
C THR A 86 -23.15 -22.95 -10.58
N PRO A 87 -21.81 -23.01 -10.50
CA PRO A 87 -21.10 -21.94 -9.80
C PRO A 87 -21.46 -20.62 -10.50
N LEU A 88 -21.66 -19.54 -9.73
CA LEU A 88 -21.82 -18.19 -10.26
C LEU A 88 -20.85 -17.99 -11.42
N SER A 89 -21.41 -17.67 -12.60
CA SER A 89 -20.60 -17.53 -13.82
C SER A 89 -19.39 -16.64 -13.49
N PRO A 90 -18.15 -17.07 -13.83
CA PRO A 90 -16.94 -16.32 -13.49
C PRO A 90 -16.98 -14.88 -14.03
N VAL A 91 -17.84 -14.63 -15.01
CA VAL A 91 -18.20 -13.32 -15.56
C VAL A 91 -18.84 -12.39 -14.54
N TRP A 92 -19.82 -12.85 -13.77
CA TRP A 92 -20.49 -12.02 -12.76
C TRP A 92 -19.54 -11.66 -11.63
N LEU A 93 -18.66 -12.60 -11.25
CA LEU A 93 -17.64 -12.36 -10.25
C LEU A 93 -16.59 -11.35 -10.76
N ALA A 94 -16.11 -11.52 -12.00
CA ALA A 94 -15.19 -10.57 -12.63
C ALA A 94 -15.83 -9.18 -12.78
N SER A 95 -17.10 -9.10 -13.21
CA SER A 95 -17.83 -7.85 -13.38
C SER A 95 -18.04 -7.12 -12.05
N PHE A 96 -18.33 -7.85 -10.97
CA PHE A 96 -18.41 -7.29 -9.62
C PHE A 96 -17.08 -6.64 -9.19
N PHE A 97 -15.94 -7.32 -9.34
CA PHE A 97 -14.64 -6.77 -8.96
C PHE A 97 -14.23 -5.55 -9.80
N VAL A 98 -14.59 -5.54 -11.09
CA VAL A 98 -14.37 -4.37 -11.96
C VAL A 98 -15.22 -3.19 -11.48
N VAL A 99 -16.53 -3.37 -11.33
CA VAL A 99 -17.44 -2.29 -10.90
C VAL A 99 -17.06 -1.80 -9.50
N PHE A 100 -16.70 -2.71 -8.59
CA PHE A 100 -16.26 -2.38 -7.25
C PHE A 100 -14.93 -1.58 -7.26
N GLY A 101 -13.95 -1.99 -8.06
CA GLY A 101 -12.67 -1.28 -8.19
C GLY A 101 -12.84 0.14 -8.74
N PHE A 102 -13.63 0.30 -9.81
CA PHE A 102 -13.94 1.62 -10.37
C PHE A 102 -14.82 2.47 -9.45
N GLY A 103 -15.78 1.85 -8.76
CA GLY A 103 -16.60 2.52 -7.75
C GLY A 103 -15.77 3.04 -6.58
N ALA A 104 -14.80 2.25 -6.10
CA ALA A 104 -13.86 2.66 -5.07
C ALA A 104 -12.95 3.82 -5.53
N LEU A 105 -12.45 3.79 -6.77
CA LEU A 105 -11.70 4.89 -7.38
C LEU A 105 -12.54 6.17 -7.52
N GLY A 106 -13.82 6.04 -7.90
CA GLY A 106 -14.77 7.15 -7.99
C GLY A 106 -15.08 7.75 -6.63
N LEU A 107 -15.36 6.91 -5.63
CA LEU A 107 -15.55 7.34 -4.24
C LEU A 107 -14.29 8.00 -3.69
N TYR A 108 -13.10 7.45 -3.95
CA TYR A 108 -11.84 8.07 -3.57
C TYR A 108 -11.61 9.42 -4.26
N SER A 109 -12.09 9.59 -5.50
CA SER A 109 -11.99 10.89 -6.17
C SER A 109 -12.98 11.93 -5.62
N MET A 110 -14.11 11.48 -5.07
CA MET A 110 -15.16 12.36 -4.53
C MET A 110 -14.97 12.67 -3.04
N LEU A 111 -14.45 11.73 -2.25
CA LEU A 111 -14.25 11.84 -0.80
C LEU A 111 -12.76 11.93 -0.40
N GLY A 112 -11.86 11.40 -1.23
CA GLY A 112 -10.43 11.40 -0.97
C GLY A 112 -9.74 12.64 -1.50
N SER A 113 -8.59 12.95 -0.92
CA SER A 113 -7.72 14.04 -1.32
C SER A 113 -6.57 13.51 -2.19
N PRO A 114 -6.74 13.43 -3.53
CA PRO A 114 -5.71 12.93 -4.45
C PRO A 114 -4.42 13.78 -4.44
N GLU A 115 -4.49 14.98 -3.85
CA GLU A 115 -3.35 15.85 -3.61
C GLU A 115 -2.28 15.20 -2.71
N LEU A 116 -2.66 14.34 -1.76
CA LEU A 116 -1.71 13.68 -0.85
C LEU A 116 -0.83 12.61 -1.53
N THR A 117 -1.23 12.14 -2.71
CA THR A 117 -0.52 11.08 -3.46
C THR A 117 0.38 11.61 -4.57
N GLN A 118 0.41 12.93 -4.81
CA GLN A 118 1.40 13.49 -5.72
C GLN A 118 2.79 13.30 -5.11
N ALA A 119 3.76 12.89 -5.93
CA ALA A 119 5.14 12.56 -5.56
C ALA A 119 5.99 13.76 -5.08
N GLY A 120 5.35 14.70 -4.37
CA GLY A 120 5.93 15.84 -3.67
C GLY A 120 5.28 16.10 -2.31
N VAL A 121 4.38 15.24 -1.80
CA VAL A 121 3.79 15.40 -0.44
C VAL A 121 4.56 14.61 0.64
N LEU A 122 5.46 13.72 0.22
CA LEU A 122 6.61 13.31 1.07
C LEU A 122 7.76 14.33 1.02
N GLN A 123 7.57 15.48 0.37
CA GLN A 123 8.33 16.68 0.70
C GLN A 123 7.82 17.15 2.05
N LYS A 124 8.75 17.25 3.03
CA LYS A 124 8.52 17.86 4.35
C LYS A 124 7.53 19.03 4.23
N PRO A 125 6.60 19.21 5.19
CA PRO A 125 5.47 20.12 5.06
C PRO A 125 5.94 21.52 4.66
N SER A 126 5.93 21.80 3.37
CA SER A 126 6.03 23.14 2.84
C SER A 126 4.62 23.68 2.93
N LEU A 127 4.39 24.59 3.87
CA LEU A 127 3.20 25.41 3.87
C LEU A 127 3.16 26.15 2.53
N SER A 128 2.41 25.61 1.57
CA SER A 128 2.00 26.30 0.36
C SER A 128 1.06 27.42 0.79
N VAL A 129 1.63 28.55 1.18
CA VAL A 129 0.89 29.80 1.31
C VAL A 129 0.43 30.15 -0.10
N SER A 130 -0.87 30.00 -0.37
CA SER A 130 -1.53 30.66 -1.50
C SER A 130 -1.35 32.16 -1.33
N THR A 131 -0.27 32.68 -1.90
CA THR A 131 -0.06 34.12 -2.04
C THR A 131 -0.66 34.44 -3.40
N SER A 132 -1.91 34.88 -3.41
CA SER A 132 -2.49 35.56 -4.56
C SER A 132 -1.80 36.91 -4.69
N GLU A 133 -0.67 36.94 -5.40
CA GLU A 133 -0.21 38.11 -6.14
C GLU A 133 0.88 37.68 -7.13
N GLY A 134 0.65 38.02 -8.40
CA GLY A 134 1.42 37.50 -9.52
C GLY A 134 2.88 37.90 -9.48
N THR A 135 3.77 36.92 -9.46
CA THR A 135 5.08 36.97 -10.13
C THR A 135 5.50 35.54 -10.44
N SER A 136 5.98 35.33 -11.66
CA SER A 136 6.31 34.07 -12.32
C SER A 136 7.12 33.05 -11.48
N PRO A 137 6.98 31.73 -11.75
CA PRO A 137 7.76 30.69 -11.09
C PRO A 137 9.14 30.57 -11.76
N GLN A 138 10.09 31.40 -11.33
CA GLN A 138 11.52 31.17 -11.52
C GLN A 138 12.25 31.54 -10.23
N GLY A 139 12.70 30.52 -9.50
CA GLY A 139 13.47 30.68 -8.28
C GLY A 139 13.22 29.50 -7.37
N GLY A 140 14.18 28.59 -7.28
CA GLY A 140 14.17 27.53 -6.28
C GLY A 140 13.98 28.16 -4.91
N ASN A 141 12.93 27.74 -4.21
CA ASN A 141 12.67 28.16 -2.84
C ASN A 141 13.66 27.48 -1.88
N ASP A 142 14.95 27.81 -1.99
CA ASP A 142 15.97 27.46 -1.02
C ASP A 142 15.91 28.42 0.17
N LEU A 143 14.70 28.57 0.75
CA LEU A 143 14.61 29.25 2.03
C LEU A 143 15.24 28.34 3.10
N THR A 144 16.29 28.83 3.72
CA THR A 144 16.96 28.10 4.80
C THR A 144 16.02 27.97 6.01
N LEU A 145 16.13 26.87 6.77
CA LEU A 145 15.29 26.63 7.95
C LEU A 145 15.24 27.81 8.94
N PRO A 146 16.34 28.53 9.23
CA PRO A 146 16.30 29.75 10.05
C PRO A 146 15.38 30.85 9.49
N GLN A 147 15.44 31.11 8.19
CA GLN A 147 14.62 32.14 7.53
C GLN A 147 13.13 31.78 7.55
N LEU A 148 12.79 30.49 7.47
CA LEU A 148 11.40 30.02 7.62
C LEU A 148 10.89 30.27 9.04
N VAL A 149 11.71 30.06 10.05
CA VAL A 149 11.35 30.27 11.46
C VAL A 149 11.14 31.76 11.76
N GLU A 150 11.97 32.65 11.21
CA GLU A 150 11.78 34.10 11.34
C GLU A 150 10.48 34.58 10.68
N ARG A 151 10.17 34.08 9.48
CA ARG A 151 8.88 34.39 8.82
C ARG A 151 7.69 33.84 9.60
N LEU A 152 7.83 32.66 10.21
CA LEU A 152 6.80 32.08 11.05
C LEU A 152 6.57 32.90 12.32
N GLU A 153 7.64 33.42 12.93
CA GLU A 153 7.56 34.31 14.08
C GLU A 153 6.78 35.59 13.75
N ALA A 154 7.10 36.25 12.63
CA ALA A 154 6.39 37.45 12.19
C ALA A 154 4.88 37.19 11.99
N ARG A 155 4.52 36.07 11.36
CA ARG A 155 3.12 35.65 11.18
C ARG A 155 2.42 35.37 12.51
N LEU A 156 3.11 34.77 13.48
CA LEU A 156 2.56 34.48 14.80
C LEU A 156 2.35 35.75 15.65
N GLN A 157 3.12 36.81 15.41
CA GLN A 157 2.87 38.11 16.01
C GLN A 157 1.57 38.74 15.49
N GLU A 158 1.25 38.53 14.21
CA GLU A 158 -0.01 38.99 13.59
C GLU A 158 -1.22 38.13 14.00
N SER A 159 -1.03 36.84 14.27
CA SER A 159 -2.10 35.90 14.64
C SER A 159 -1.66 35.02 15.83
N PRO A 160 -1.68 35.56 17.06
CA PRO A 160 -1.14 34.88 18.24
C PRO A 160 -2.06 33.79 18.81
N ASP A 161 -3.28 33.66 18.31
CA ASP A 161 -4.35 32.80 18.82
C ASP A 161 -4.31 31.35 18.30
N ARG A 162 -3.36 31.01 17.43
CA ARG A 162 -3.27 29.68 16.80
C ARG A 162 -2.25 28.78 17.51
N PRO A 163 -2.69 27.84 18.38
CA PRO A 163 -1.77 26.99 19.13
C PRO A 163 -0.92 26.07 18.23
N GLU A 164 -1.44 25.62 17.09
CA GLU A 164 -0.73 24.76 16.15
C GLU A 164 0.49 25.46 15.54
N GLY A 165 0.38 26.75 15.23
CA GLY A 165 1.47 27.55 14.69
C GLY A 165 2.59 27.75 15.71
N TRP A 166 2.23 28.04 16.96
CA TRP A 166 3.18 28.13 18.08
C TRP A 166 3.87 26.79 18.37
N MET A 167 3.18 25.66 18.20
CA MET A 167 3.75 24.33 18.37
C MET A 167 4.81 24.03 17.29
N LEU A 168 4.51 24.35 16.03
CA LEU A 168 5.47 24.19 14.93
C LEU A 168 6.70 25.08 15.12
N TYR A 169 6.50 26.32 15.57
CA TYR A 169 7.58 27.24 15.89
C TYR A 169 8.49 26.68 16.99
N ALA A 170 7.92 26.16 18.08
CA ALA A 170 8.67 25.54 19.18
C ALA A 170 9.54 24.35 18.72
N ARG A 171 8.98 23.42 17.92
CA ARG A 171 9.72 22.26 17.37
C ARG A 171 10.82 22.68 16.39
N SER A 172 10.56 23.70 15.59
CA SER A 172 11.54 24.24 14.65
C SER A 172 12.71 24.89 15.39
N LEU A 173 12.44 25.63 16.46
CA LEU A 173 13.47 26.20 17.34
C LEU A 173 14.31 25.12 18.04
N MET A 174 13.70 24.01 18.47
CA MET A 174 14.45 22.85 19.00
C MET A 174 15.43 22.29 17.97
N THR A 175 15.01 22.20 16.71
CA THR A 175 15.85 21.72 15.60
C THR A 175 17.03 22.67 15.33
N LEU A 176 16.77 23.97 15.41
CA LEU A 176 17.79 25.03 15.29
C LEU A 176 18.67 25.18 16.54
N LYS A 177 18.49 24.33 17.55
CA LYS A 177 19.18 24.40 18.86
C LYS A 177 18.94 25.71 19.62
N ARG A 178 17.88 26.46 19.27
CA ARG A 178 17.42 27.67 19.96
C ARG A 178 16.52 27.30 21.13
N TYR A 179 17.09 26.60 22.11
CA TYR A 179 16.35 25.90 23.16
C TYR A 179 15.54 26.82 24.07
N ASP A 180 16.10 27.96 24.47
CA ASP A 180 15.42 28.89 25.39
C ASP A 180 14.15 29.48 24.78
N GLU A 181 14.18 29.75 23.48
CA GLU A 181 13.06 30.28 22.72
C GLU A 181 12.00 29.19 22.48
N ALA A 182 12.44 27.96 22.21
CA ALA A 182 11.54 26.82 22.06
C ALA A 182 10.70 26.60 23.33
N ILE A 183 11.32 26.67 24.52
CA ILE A 183 10.61 26.52 25.80
C ILE A 183 9.58 27.63 26.01
N LYS A 184 9.87 28.87 25.60
CA LYS A 184 8.90 29.97 25.66
C LYS A 184 7.71 29.69 24.75
N ALA A 185 7.96 29.26 23.51
CA ALA A 185 6.91 28.92 22.55
C ALA A 185 6.01 27.78 23.04
N TYR A 186 6.58 26.68 23.56
CA TYR A 186 5.80 25.58 24.17
C TYR A 186 4.91 26.05 25.34
N LYS A 187 5.42 26.96 26.19
CA LYS A 187 4.61 27.56 27.27
C LYS A 187 3.46 28.40 26.73
N THR A 188 3.64 29.10 25.61
CA THR A 188 2.55 29.82 24.94
C THR A 188 1.48 28.85 24.43
N VAL A 189 1.88 27.73 23.82
CA VAL A 189 0.93 26.68 23.38
C VAL A 189 0.13 26.14 24.56
N LEU A 190 0.78 25.85 25.69
CA LEU A 190 0.09 25.37 26.89
C LEU A 190 -0.97 26.35 27.39
N LYS A 191 -0.69 27.66 27.34
CA LYS A 191 -1.64 28.70 27.71
C LYS A 191 -2.82 28.78 26.75
N LEU A 192 -2.58 28.62 25.44
CA LEU A 192 -3.62 28.69 24.41
C LEU A 192 -4.49 27.42 24.33
N THR A 193 -4.01 26.30 24.85
CA THR A 193 -4.69 25.00 24.78
C THR A 193 -5.26 24.53 26.12
N ASP A 194 -5.38 25.42 27.11
CA ASP A 194 -5.85 25.10 28.46
C ASP A 194 -5.10 23.93 29.11
N ASN A 195 -3.77 23.96 28.98
CA ASN A 195 -2.85 22.99 29.59
C ASN A 195 -3.13 21.54 29.18
N ARG A 196 -3.42 21.32 27.90
CA ARG A 196 -3.55 19.98 27.31
C ARG A 196 -2.38 19.08 27.70
N PRO A 197 -2.66 17.84 28.16
CA PRO A 197 -1.63 16.95 28.69
C PRO A 197 -0.57 16.58 27.64
N GLU A 198 -0.97 16.49 26.36
CA GLU A 198 -0.04 16.14 25.27
C GLU A 198 1.05 17.20 25.10
N VAL A 199 0.69 18.49 25.22
CA VAL A 199 1.64 19.60 25.10
C VAL A 199 2.57 19.66 26.32
N ALA A 200 2.05 19.30 27.50
CA ALA A 200 2.82 19.31 28.74
C ALA A 200 3.89 18.21 28.74
N GLU A 201 3.53 17.02 28.26
CA GLU A 201 4.45 15.90 28.07
C GLU A 201 5.57 16.27 27.08
N GLU A 202 5.22 16.89 25.95
CA GLU A 202 6.21 17.29 24.96
C GLU A 202 7.17 18.38 25.50
N LEU A 203 6.65 19.34 26.28
CA LEU A 203 7.48 20.33 26.95
C LEU A 203 8.46 19.68 27.95
N ASP A 204 8.02 18.69 28.71
CA ASP A 204 8.89 17.98 29.66
C ASP A 204 9.97 17.18 28.93
N SER A 205 9.60 16.48 27.87
CA SER A 205 10.53 15.79 26.97
C SER A 205 11.58 16.76 26.40
N ALA A 206 11.16 17.94 25.92
CA ALA A 206 12.06 18.97 25.42
C ALA A 206 13.05 19.45 26.51
N LYS A 207 12.58 19.73 27.73
CA LYS A 207 13.44 20.11 28.86
C LYS A 207 14.45 19.02 29.21
N SER A 208 14.02 17.77 29.26
CA SER A 208 14.90 16.63 29.55
C SER A 208 16.00 16.47 28.48
N PHE A 209 15.66 16.70 27.22
CA PHE A 209 16.60 16.70 26.11
C PHE A 209 17.65 17.81 26.28
N ILE A 210 17.21 19.04 26.55
CA ILE A 210 18.09 20.19 26.77
C ILE A 210 19.02 19.95 27.96
N ALA A 211 18.48 19.44 29.08
CA ALA A 211 19.26 19.12 30.27
C ALA A 211 20.36 18.08 29.98
N ARG A 212 20.02 17.01 29.24
CA ARG A 212 21.01 16.00 28.80
C ARG A 212 22.05 16.58 27.86
N GLN A 213 21.66 17.46 26.95
CA GLN A 213 22.59 18.08 26.01
C GLN A 213 23.58 19.00 26.73
N LYS A 214 23.08 19.80 27.68
CA LYS A 214 23.90 20.64 28.55
C LYS A 214 24.85 19.81 29.42
N ALA A 215 24.36 18.72 29.99
CA ALA A 215 25.18 17.80 30.77
C ALA A 215 26.27 17.13 29.92
N ARG A 216 25.98 16.71 28.69
CA ARG A 216 26.99 16.20 27.74
C ARG A 216 28.04 17.26 27.38
N GLY A 217 27.62 18.51 27.16
CA GLY A 217 28.54 19.61 26.92
C GLY A 217 29.47 19.89 28.12
N ALA A 218 28.96 19.71 29.34
CA ALA A 218 29.74 19.88 30.58
C ALA A 218 30.58 18.65 30.97
N ALA A 219 30.17 17.45 30.54
CA ALA A 219 30.78 16.17 30.90
C ALA A 219 31.75 15.64 29.83
N LEU A 220 32.04 16.39 28.78
CA LEU A 220 33.18 16.09 27.91
C LEU A 220 34.44 16.18 28.77
N PRO A 221 35.17 15.08 29.03
CA PRO A 221 36.54 15.22 29.52
C PRO A 221 37.30 16.09 28.50
N PRO A 222 38.27 16.93 28.91
CA PRO A 222 39.16 17.58 27.95
C PRO A 222 39.66 16.49 27.03
N SER A 223 39.56 16.70 25.72
CA SER A 223 39.88 15.71 24.71
C SER A 223 41.12 14.92 25.14
N SER A 224 40.93 13.69 25.63
CA SER A 224 41.99 12.71 25.54
C SER A 224 42.02 12.37 24.05
N GLY A 225 42.56 13.28 23.25
CA GLY A 225 43.18 12.90 22.01
C GLY A 225 44.04 11.71 22.39
N GLN A 226 43.90 10.59 21.68
CA GLN A 226 44.97 9.60 21.68
C GLN A 226 46.26 10.42 21.59
N PRO A 227 47.17 10.31 22.58
CA PRO A 227 48.41 11.04 22.49
C PRO A 227 48.98 10.70 21.13
N GLY A 228 49.12 11.71 20.27
CA GLY A 228 50.01 11.56 19.12
C GLY A 228 51.34 11.03 19.66
N PRO A 229 52.11 10.28 18.85
CA PRO A 229 53.34 9.65 19.30
C PRO A 229 54.13 10.64 20.15
N ASN A 230 54.45 10.26 21.39
CA ASN A 230 55.09 11.18 22.31
C ASN A 230 56.48 11.53 21.75
N ALA A 231 57.10 12.60 22.23
CA ALA A 231 58.40 13.05 21.70
C ALA A 231 59.49 11.94 21.76
N ASP A 232 59.37 10.99 22.69
CA ASP A 232 60.27 9.85 22.79
C ASP A 232 59.98 8.77 21.75
N ASP A 233 58.72 8.58 21.37
CA ASP A 233 58.30 7.68 20.30
C ASP A 233 58.78 8.21 18.94
N ILE A 234 58.73 9.53 18.74
CA ILE A 234 59.25 10.20 17.53
C ILE A 234 60.77 10.05 17.46
N LYS A 235 61.50 10.30 18.56
CA LYS A 235 62.96 10.13 18.60
C LYS A 235 63.38 8.67 18.39
N ARG A 236 62.64 7.72 18.96
CA ARG A 236 62.88 6.29 18.73
C ARG A 236 62.68 5.92 17.27
N ALA A 237 61.63 6.43 16.63
CA ALA A 237 61.39 6.22 15.20
C ALA A 237 62.47 6.89 14.32
N GLU A 238 62.97 8.07 14.69
CA GLU A 238 64.08 8.74 14.00
C GLU A 238 65.41 7.97 14.15
N ALA A 239 65.62 7.31 15.29
CA ALA A 239 66.80 6.50 15.57
C ALA A 239 66.78 5.12 14.89
N MET A 240 65.65 4.69 14.30
CA MET A 240 65.58 3.40 13.60
C MET A 240 66.41 3.43 12.31
N SER A 241 67.25 2.40 12.13
CA SER A 241 68.01 2.20 10.90
C SER A 241 67.07 1.96 9.71
N ASN A 242 67.54 2.23 8.49
CA ASN A 242 66.74 1.98 7.28
C ASN A 242 66.38 0.49 7.13
N ALA A 243 67.19 -0.43 7.65
CA ALA A 243 66.90 -1.86 7.65
C ALA A 243 65.74 -2.22 8.58
N GLU A 244 65.75 -1.71 9.82
CA GLU A 244 64.65 -1.92 10.79
C GLU A 244 63.33 -1.30 10.33
N ARG A 245 63.39 -0.15 9.65
CA ARG A 245 62.20 0.45 9.03
C ARG A 245 61.60 -0.43 7.92
N GLN A 246 62.44 -1.07 7.11
CA GLN A 246 61.96 -1.95 6.04
C GLN A 246 61.38 -3.26 6.56
N ASP A 247 61.94 -3.83 7.63
CA ASP A 247 61.39 -5.02 8.27
C ASP A 247 60.06 -4.74 8.97
N MET A 248 59.92 -3.58 9.62
CA MET A 248 58.66 -3.17 10.23
C MET A 248 57.54 -3.03 9.19
N ILE A 249 57.83 -2.47 8.02
CA ILE A 249 56.86 -2.33 6.91
C ILE A 249 56.45 -3.70 6.33
N LYS A 250 57.36 -4.68 6.30
CA LYS A 250 57.02 -6.05 5.87
C LYS A 250 56.18 -6.83 6.89
N SER A 251 56.18 -6.40 8.16
CA SER A 251 55.45 -7.05 9.25
C SER A 251 54.04 -6.51 9.49
N MET A 252 53.68 -5.40 8.83
CA MET A 252 52.33 -4.82 8.83
C MET A 252 51.52 -5.35 7.64
#